data_AF-A0A7G8EVN3-F1
#
_entry.id   AF-A0A7G8EVN3-F1
#
_cell.length_a   1.000
_cell.length_b   1.000
_cell.length_c   1.000
_cell.angle_alpha   90.00
_cell.angle_beta   90.00
_cell.angle_gamma   90.00
#
_symmetry.space_group_name_H-M   'P 1'
#
loop_
_entity.id
_entity.type
_entity.pdbx_description
1 polymer ?
#
loop_
_entity_poly.entity_id
_entity_poly.type
_entity_poly.pdbx_seq_one_letter_code
_entity_poly.pdbx_strand_id
1 'polypeptide(L)'
;MIHPLQLLDQWRRSMIKWLPIKPQWERSAKAVAPEATEDWLLEPLNESEAMELFPHLEREKAILQYQKLRLQLRCDGERGFEQKTKNEFGR
;
A
#
# COMPACT_ATOMS: atom_id res chain seq x y z
N MET A 1 28.93 39.17 -0.91
CA MET A 1 29.83 38.01 -0.92
C MET A 1 28.97 36.76 -0.98
N ILE A 2 29.16 35.92 -2.00
CA ILE A 2 28.35 34.70 -2.17
C ILE A 2 28.84 33.65 -1.17
N HIS A 3 27.91 33.07 -0.40
CA HIS A 3 28.24 32.09 0.62
C HIS A 3 28.70 30.77 -0.03
N PRO A 4 29.77 30.12 0.44
CA PRO A 4 30.33 28.91 -0.20
C PRO A 4 29.30 27.76 -0.30
N LEU A 5 28.35 27.68 0.64
CA LEU A 5 27.26 26.69 0.58
C LEU A 5 26.24 26.96 -0.53
N GLN A 6 26.06 28.22 -0.96
CA GLN A 6 25.15 28.53 -2.07
C GLN A 6 25.74 28.08 -3.42
N LEU A 7 27.06 28.15 -3.58
CA LEU A 7 27.75 27.61 -4.75
C LEU A 7 27.60 26.09 -4.84
N LEU A 8 27.72 25.40 -3.70
CA LEU A 8 27.54 23.95 -3.63
C LEU A 8 26.10 23.53 -3.97
N ASP A 9 25.09 24.22 -3.43
CA ASP A 9 23.68 23.88 -3.70
C ASP A 9 23.31 24.21 -5.17
N GLN A 10 23.86 25.28 -5.75
CA GLN A 10 23.67 25.61 -7.16
C GLN A 10 24.30 24.57 -8.09
N TRP A 11 25.52 24.12 -7.78
CA TRP A 11 26.19 23.05 -8.53
C TRP A 11 25.45 21.72 -8.41
N ARG A 12 24.99 21.36 -7.21
CA ARG A 12 24.20 20.15 -6.95
C ARG A 12 22.90 20.13 -7.77
N ARG A 13 22.16 21.25 -7.78
CA ARG A 13 20.92 21.38 -8.57
C ARG A 13 21.16 21.32 -10.07
N SER A 14 22.29 21.86 -10.54
CA SER A 14 22.68 21.80 -11.96
C SER A 14 23.01 20.36 -12.39
N MET A 15 23.75 19.62 -11.55
CA MET A 15 24.09 18.21 -11.78
C MET A 15 22.83 17.32 -11.82
N ILE A 16 21.89 17.52 -10.89
CA ILE A 16 20.63 16.75 -10.84
C ILE A 16 19.76 17.00 -12.09
N LYS A 17 19.79 18.19 -12.67
CA LYS A 17 19.05 18.49 -13.92
C LYS A 17 19.67 17.83 -15.15
N TRP A 18 20.96 17.53 -15.13
CA TRP A 18 21.68 16.94 -16.27
C TRP A 18 21.65 15.40 -16.24
N LEU A 19 21.54 14.82 -15.04
CA LEU A 19 21.35 13.39 -14.85
C LEU A 19 19.89 13.00 -15.13
N PRO A 20 19.59 12.07 -16.06
CA PRO A 20 18.25 11.52 -16.26
C PRO A 20 17.94 10.50 -15.15
N ILE A 21 18.04 10.92 -13.89
CA ILE A 21 17.56 10.15 -12.75
C ILE A 21 16.04 10.28 -12.80
N LYS A 22 15.40 9.36 -13.53
CA LYS A 22 13.99 9.07 -13.26
C LYS A 22 13.91 8.76 -11.77
N PRO A 23 13.06 9.45 -10.98
CA PRO A 23 12.91 9.10 -9.59
C PRO A 23 12.51 7.63 -9.54
N GLN A 24 13.38 6.78 -9.00
CA GLN A 24 13.12 5.35 -8.81
C GLN A 24 11.86 5.08 -7.93
N TRP A 25 11.31 6.15 -7.37
CA TRP A 25 10.07 6.25 -6.61
C TRP A 25 8.81 6.57 -7.43
N GLU A 26 8.89 6.78 -8.76
CA GLU A 26 7.73 6.77 -9.65
C GLU A 26 7.19 5.34 -9.79
N ARG A 27 6.65 4.81 -8.68
CA ARG A 27 5.81 3.63 -8.74
C ARG A 27 4.50 4.08 -9.37
N SER A 28 4.28 3.71 -10.64
CA SER A 28 2.98 3.95 -11.27
C SER A 28 1.91 3.28 -10.41
N ALA A 29 0.75 3.92 -10.25
CA ALA A 29 -0.35 3.32 -9.47
C ALA A 29 -0.68 1.91 -9.97
N LYS A 30 -0.49 1.65 -11.27
CA LYS A 30 -0.67 0.34 -11.90
C LYS A 30 0.40 -0.70 -11.51
N ALA A 31 1.59 -0.27 -11.08
CA ALA A 31 2.67 -1.14 -10.60
C ALA A 31 2.54 -1.51 -9.11
N VAL A 32 1.64 -0.84 -8.37
CA VAL A 32 1.41 -1.06 -6.93
C VAL A 32 0.02 -1.61 -6.66
N ALA A 33 -0.96 -1.29 -7.51
CA ALA A 33 -2.28 -1.86 -7.42
C ALA A 33 -2.19 -3.38 -7.62
N PRO A 34 -2.72 -4.18 -6.69
CA PRO A 34 -2.85 -5.62 -6.92
C PRO A 34 -3.71 -5.87 -8.16
N GLU A 35 -3.51 -7.01 -8.82
CA GLU A 35 -4.36 -7.38 -9.94
C GLU A 35 -5.82 -7.43 -9.47
N ALA A 36 -6.69 -6.69 -10.14
CA ALA A 36 -8.07 -6.48 -9.71
C ALA A 36 -8.88 -7.78 -9.62
N THR A 37 -8.42 -8.83 -10.30
CA THR A 37 -8.99 -10.18 -10.28
C THR A 37 -8.76 -10.92 -8.95
N GLU A 38 -7.76 -10.53 -8.16
CA GLU A 38 -7.40 -11.20 -6.90
C GLU A 38 -7.79 -10.39 -5.65
N ASP A 39 -8.14 -9.12 -5.81
CA ASP A 39 -8.51 -8.24 -4.70
C ASP A 39 -10.02 -8.36 -4.40
N TRP A 40 -10.36 -9.36 -3.60
CA TRP A 40 -11.71 -9.60 -3.08
C TRP A 40 -12.28 -8.39 -2.32
N LEU A 41 -11.50 -7.36 -1.95
CA LEU A 41 -12.02 -6.10 -1.42
C LEU A 41 -12.73 -5.24 -2.48
N LEU A 42 -12.40 -5.44 -3.77
CA LEU A 42 -13.04 -4.74 -4.89
C LEU A 42 -14.43 -5.32 -5.21
N GLU A 43 -14.74 -6.51 -4.69
CA GLU A 43 -16.08 -7.08 -4.81
C GLU A 43 -17.11 -6.20 -4.09
N PRO A 44 -18.30 -6.03 -4.69
CA PRO A 44 -19.36 -5.21 -4.12
C PRO A 44 -19.73 -5.68 -2.71
N LEU A 45 -20.07 -4.72 -1.85
CA LEU A 45 -20.45 -5.02 -0.48
C LEU A 45 -21.74 -5.86 -0.43
N ASN A 46 -21.68 -7.01 0.23
CA ASN A 46 -22.87 -7.81 0.53
C ASN A 46 -23.49 -7.40 1.87
N GLU A 47 -24.61 -6.69 1.82
CA GLU A 47 -25.30 -6.23 3.02
C GLU A 47 -25.99 -7.37 3.80
N SER A 48 -26.45 -8.42 3.11
CA SER A 48 -27.07 -9.58 3.77
C SER A 48 -26.05 -10.25 4.69
N GLU A 49 -24.85 -10.47 4.16
CA GLU A 49 -23.75 -11.06 4.91
C GLU A 49 -23.35 -10.19 6.11
N ALA A 50 -23.31 -8.86 5.95
CA ALA A 50 -23.05 -7.95 7.05
C ALA A 50 -24.09 -8.07 8.18
N MET A 51 -25.37 -8.18 7.82
CA MET A 51 -26.46 -8.34 8.80
C MET A 51 -26.47 -9.72 9.46
N GLU A 52 -26.09 -10.77 8.73
CA GLU A 52 -25.95 -12.14 9.27
C GLU A 52 -24.77 -12.25 10.25
N LEU A 53 -23.64 -11.59 9.95
CA LEU A 53 -22.46 -11.58 10.81
C LEU A 53 -22.62 -10.68 12.04
N PHE A 54 -23.37 -9.58 11.93
CA PHE A 54 -23.58 -8.61 13.02
C PHE A 54 -25.07 -8.37 13.32
N PRO A 55 -25.83 -9.41 13.71
CA PRO A 55 -27.30 -9.33 13.86
C PRO A 55 -27.75 -8.45 15.02
N HIS A 56 -26.85 -8.14 15.94
CA HIS A 56 -27.09 -7.30 17.11
C HIS A 56 -26.90 -5.80 16.83
N LEU A 57 -26.44 -5.43 15.63
CA LEU A 57 -26.21 -4.05 15.22
C LEU A 57 -27.30 -3.56 14.28
N GLU A 58 -27.53 -2.25 14.30
CA GLU A 58 -28.32 -1.59 13.26
C GLU A 58 -27.63 -1.75 11.90
N ARG A 59 -28.41 -1.83 10.81
CA ARG A 59 -27.92 -2.09 9.45
C ARG A 59 -26.67 -1.29 9.07
N GLU A 60 -26.67 0.02 9.29
CA GLU A 60 -25.51 0.87 8.95
C GLU A 60 -24.26 0.53 9.76
N LYS A 61 -24.42 0.20 11.04
CA LYS A 61 -23.32 -0.20 11.93
C LYS A 61 -22.80 -1.59 11.56
N ALA A 62 -23.68 -2.52 11.19
CA ALA A 62 -23.33 -3.85 10.69
C ALA A 62 -22.49 -3.75 9.41
N ILE A 63 -22.92 -2.91 8.45
CA ILE A 63 -22.19 -2.61 7.21
C ILE A 63 -20.78 -2.07 7.52
N LEU A 64 -20.67 -1.08 8.41
CA LEU A 64 -19.37 -0.50 8.78
C LEU A 64 -18.46 -1.52 9.46
N GLN A 65 -18.98 -2.38 10.32
CA GLN A 65 -18.19 -3.43 10.97
C GLN A 65 -17.73 -4.49 9.99
N TYR A 66 -18.60 -4.87 9.04
CA TYR A 66 -18.24 -5.80 7.98
C TYR A 66 -17.15 -5.24 7.06
N GLN A 67 -17.22 -3.96 6.67
CA GLN A 67 -16.14 -3.30 5.93
C GLN A 67 -14.82 -3.28 6.72
N LYS A 68 -14.86 -2.99 8.02
CA LYS A 68 -13.67 -3.05 8.88
C LYS A 68 -13.07 -4.46 8.94
N LEU A 69 -13.90 -5.48 9.11
CA LEU A 69 -13.47 -6.88 9.13
C LEU A 69 -12.78 -7.27 7.82
N ARG A 70 -13.36 -6.92 6.67
CA ARG A 70 -12.76 -7.14 5.35
C ARG A 70 -11.39 -6.44 5.24
N LEU A 71 -11.27 -5.20 5.69
CA LEU A 71 -9.99 -4.50 5.70
C LEU A 71 -8.96 -5.16 6.63
N GLN A 72 -9.37 -5.66 7.79
CA GLN A 72 -8.50 -6.36 8.74
C GLN A 72 -7.97 -7.66 8.15
N LEU A 73 -8.85 -8.51 7.62
CA LEU A 73 -8.45 -9.77 6.97
C LEU A 73 -7.49 -9.53 5.80
N ARG A 74 -7.68 -8.43 5.05
CA ARG A 74 -6.73 -8.02 4.00
C ARG A 74 -5.36 -7.60 4.57
N CYS A 75 -5.34 -6.90 5.70
CA CYS A 75 -4.10 -6.52 6.37
C CYS A 75 -3.36 -7.75 6.91
N ASP A 76 -4.11 -8.70 7.47
CA ASP A 76 -3.56 -9.89 8.11
C ASP A 76 -3.13 -10.97 7.10
N GLY A 77 -3.81 -11.03 5.94
CA GLY A 77 -3.62 -12.07 4.93
C GLY A 77 -2.25 -12.03 4.25
N GLU A 78 -1.81 -10.88 3.71
CA GLU A 78 -0.62 -10.86 2.83
C GLU A 78 0.15 -9.52 2.85
N ARG A 79 0.08 -8.76 3.95
CA ARG A 79 1.06 -7.69 4.24
C ARG A 79 2.12 -8.09 5.27
N GLY A 80 2.32 -9.39 5.46
CA GLY A 80 3.60 -9.88 5.90
C GLY A 80 4.63 -9.57 4.81
N PHE A 81 5.50 -8.58 5.04
CA PHE A 81 6.90 -8.71 4.63
C PHE A 81 7.48 -9.93 5.37
N GLU A 82 6.96 -11.13 5.10
CA GLU A 82 7.60 -12.35 5.55
C GLU A 82 8.86 -12.48 4.70
N GLN A 83 9.91 -11.99 5.32
CA GLN A 83 11.29 -12.27 5.01
C GLN A 83 11.41 -13.75 4.61
N LYS A 84 11.42 -14.02 3.30
CA LYS A 84 12.01 -15.24 2.72
C LYS A 84 13.52 -15.21 2.97
N THR A 85 13.92 -15.21 4.23
CA THR A 85 15.31 -15.40 4.67
C THR A 85 15.26 -16.21 5.95
N LYS A 86 15.07 -17.52 5.79
CA LYS A 86 15.60 -18.61 6.63
C LYS A 86 14.81 -19.85 6.25
N ASN A 87 15.33 -20.59 5.27
CA ASN A 87 15.29 -22.05 5.20
C ASN A 87 15.93 -22.51 3.87
N GLU A 88 17.19 -22.11 3.64
CA GLU A 88 18.06 -22.78 2.63
C GLU A 88 19.35 -23.34 3.26
N PHE A 89 19.42 -23.44 4.59
CA PHE A 89 20.49 -24.18 5.27
C PHE A 89 19.89 -25.16 6.25
N GLY A 90 19.62 -26.38 5.78
CA GLY A 90 19.05 -27.40 6.64
C GLY A 90 18.69 -28.72 5.96
N ARG A 91 19.51 -29.21 5.03
CA ARG A 91 19.86 -30.63 4.91
C ARG A 91 20.95 -30.86 3.88
#